data_AF-A0A6G8F4J1-F1
#
_entry.id   AF-A0A6G8F4J1-F1
#
_cell.length_a   1.000
_cell.length_b   1.000
_cell.length_c   1.000
_cell.angle_alpha   90.00
_cell.angle_beta   90.00
_cell.angle_gamma   90.00
#
_symmetry.space_group_name_H-M   'P 1'
#
loop_
_entity.id
_entity.type
_entity.pdbx_description
1 polymer ?
#
loop_
_entity_poly.entity_id
_entity_poly.type
_entity_poly.pdbx_seq_one_letter_code
_entity_poly.pdbx_strand_id
1 'polypeptide(L)'
;MSHNPYIVQFPDGSRLYGVSNGSGVLLRPLFRSPEEAMSFPREALYNATEPSEASQTDVKVIIEPGEAWESENRASLKLMWLTGPQTSNERLAEESNSDHGLYGGIQWE
;
A
#
# COMPACT_ATOMS: atom_id res chain seq x y z
N MET A 1 -18.28 10.75 6.96
CA MET A 1 -16.91 10.80 6.41
C MET A 1 -16.98 10.45 4.94
N SER A 2 -16.53 11.35 4.07
CA SER A 2 -16.54 11.11 2.61
C SER A 2 -15.39 10.18 2.26
N HIS A 3 -15.64 9.19 1.43
CA HIS A 3 -14.61 8.32 0.87
C HIS A 3 -14.27 8.86 -0.52
N ASN A 4 -12.98 8.94 -0.84
CA ASN A 4 -12.54 9.48 -2.12
C ASN A 4 -11.80 8.40 -2.91
N PRO A 5 -12.09 8.23 -4.20
CA PRO A 5 -11.32 7.32 -5.04
C PRO A 5 -9.91 7.87 -5.25
N TYR A 6 -8.94 6.96 -5.38
CA TYR A 6 -7.59 7.27 -5.82
C TYR A 6 -7.15 6.26 -6.88
N ILE A 7 -6.12 6.62 -7.64
CA ILE A 7 -5.57 5.80 -8.73
C ILE A 7 -4.18 5.34 -8.33
N VAL A 8 -3.88 4.07 -8.58
CA VAL A 8 -2.55 3.48 -8.50
C VAL A 8 -2.05 3.22 -9.92
N GLN A 9 -1.01 3.94 -10.33
CA GLN A 9 -0.37 3.77 -11.63
C GLN A 9 0.90 2.92 -11.50
N PHE A 10 0.93 1.83 -12.26
CA PHE A 10 2.04 0.90 -12.34
C PHE A 10 3.05 1.30 -13.42
N PRO A 11 4.32 0.86 -13.33
CA PRO A 11 5.36 1.21 -14.30
C PRO A 11 5.08 0.77 -15.74
N ASP A 12 4.29 -0.29 -15.92
CA ASP A 12 3.84 -0.80 -17.22
C ASP A 12 2.68 0.02 -17.83
N GLY A 13 2.21 1.05 -17.12
CA GLY A 13 1.07 1.87 -17.50
C GLY A 13 -0.28 1.31 -17.05
N SER A 14 -0.32 0.10 -16.46
CA SER A 14 -1.52 -0.46 -15.86
C SER A 14 -2.00 0.41 -14.70
N ARG A 15 -3.31 0.38 -14.45
CA ARG A 15 -3.95 1.15 -13.39
C ARG A 15 -4.86 0.27 -12.54
N LEU A 16 -4.83 0.51 -11.24
CA LEU A 16 -5.84 0.05 -10.30
C LEU A 16 -6.42 1.25 -9.54
N TYR A 17 -7.52 1.01 -8.85
CA TYR A 17 -8.28 2.05 -8.15
C TYR A 17 -8.46 1.63 -6.70
N GLY A 18 -8.28 2.56 -5.78
CA GLY A 18 -8.54 2.32 -4.36
C GLY A 18 -9.46 3.38 -3.80
N VAL A 19 -9.75 3.25 -2.51
CA VAL A 19 -10.59 4.19 -1.77
C VAL A 19 -9.80 4.71 -0.60
N SER A 20 -9.74 6.02 -0.43
CA SER A 20 -9.26 6.63 0.82
C SER A 20 -10.41 6.90 1.76
N ASN A 21 -10.13 6.83 3.06
CA ASN A 21 -11.06 7.34 4.05
C ASN A 21 -11.03 8.88 4.07
N GLY A 22 -12.03 9.48 4.71
CA GLY A 22 -12.16 10.94 4.79
C GLY A 22 -11.04 11.66 5.55
N SER A 23 -10.07 10.93 6.09
CA SER A 23 -8.90 11.45 6.81
C SER A 23 -7.61 11.36 5.96
N GLY A 24 -7.71 10.94 4.70
CA GLY A 24 -6.56 10.79 3.80
C GLY A 24 -5.84 9.45 3.93
N VAL A 25 -6.38 8.47 4.67
CA VAL A 25 -5.80 7.14 4.78
C VAL A 25 -6.23 6.29 3.58
N LEU A 26 -5.27 5.69 2.87
CA LEU A 26 -5.54 4.82 1.73
C LEU A 26 -5.95 3.43 2.22
N LEU A 27 -7.12 2.94 1.81
CA LEU A 27 -7.52 1.57 2.09
C LEU A 27 -6.80 0.63 1.13
N ARG A 28 -6.13 -0.40 1.68
CA ARG A 28 -5.17 -1.23 0.95
C ARG A 28 -5.73 -2.04 -0.24
N PRO A 29 -6.97 -2.57 -0.20
CA PRO A 29 -7.53 -3.29 -1.34
C PRO A 29 -7.68 -2.39 -2.56
N LEU A 30 -7.26 -2.90 -3.72
CA LEU A 30 -7.35 -2.22 -5.00
C LEU A 30 -8.33 -2.94 -5.94
N PHE A 31 -8.79 -2.23 -6.96
CA PHE A 31 -9.89 -2.63 -7.84
C PHE A 31 -9.59 -2.29 -9.29
N ARG A 32 -10.28 -2.95 -10.23
CA ARG A 32 -10.06 -2.73 -11.67
C ARG A 32 -10.74 -1.47 -12.19
N SER A 33 -11.75 -0.97 -11.49
CA SER A 33 -12.46 0.25 -11.85
C SER A 33 -12.79 1.11 -10.63
N PRO A 34 -12.99 2.43 -10.80
CA PRO A 34 -13.44 3.30 -9.72
C PRO A 34 -14.85 2.92 -9.23
N GLU A 35 -15.74 2.43 -10.12
CA GLU A 35 -17.07 1.99 -9.69
C GLU A 35 -17.02 0.77 -8.77
N GLU A 36 -16.13 -0.19 -9.05
CA GLU A 36 -15.92 -1.37 -8.22
C GLU A 36 -15.41 -0.96 -6.83
N ALA A 37 -14.39 -0.10 -6.79
CA ALA A 37 -13.83 0.45 -5.56
C ALA A 37 -14.90 1.15 -4.71
N MET A 38 -15.72 2.00 -5.34
CA MET A 38 -16.77 2.76 -4.66
C MET A 38 -18.01 1.93 -4.31
N SER A 39 -18.21 0.77 -4.93
CA SER A 39 -19.32 -0.13 -4.61
C SER A 39 -18.96 -1.15 -3.53
N PHE A 40 -17.67 -1.39 -3.28
CA PHE A 40 -17.22 -2.38 -2.32
C PHE A 40 -17.66 -2.03 -0.87
N PRO A 41 -18.03 -3.03 -0.04
CA PRO A 41 -18.41 -2.79 1.35
C PRO A 41 -17.27 -2.19 2.18
N ARG A 42 -17.51 -1.03 2.82
CA ARG A 42 -16.45 -0.27 3.52
C ARG A 42 -15.93 -1.04 4.73
N GLU A 43 -16.82 -1.69 5.47
CA GLU A 43 -16.46 -2.54 6.61
C GLU A 43 -15.53 -3.68 6.20
N ALA A 44 -15.69 -4.21 4.98
CA ALA A 44 -14.79 -5.24 4.46
C ALA A 44 -13.41 -4.67 4.11
N LEU A 45 -13.31 -3.42 3.64
CA LEU A 45 -12.02 -2.77 3.36
C LEU A 45 -11.19 -2.55 4.63
N TYR A 46 -11.83 -2.13 5.74
CA TYR A 46 -11.13 -1.89 7.01
C TYR A 46 -10.63 -3.19 7.67
N ASN A 47 -11.34 -4.30 7.45
CA ASN A 47 -11.01 -5.61 8.01
C ASN A 47 -10.24 -6.49 7.02
N ALA A 48 -9.85 -5.96 5.87
CA ALA A 48 -9.16 -6.74 4.85
C ALA A 48 -7.73 -7.04 5.30
N THR A 49 -7.33 -8.30 5.19
CA THR A 49 -5.99 -8.76 5.52
C THR A 49 -5.12 -8.77 4.27
N GLU A 50 -3.88 -8.32 4.39
CA GLU A 50 -2.89 -8.39 3.32
C GLU A 50 -2.66 -9.84 2.86
N PRO A 51 -2.77 -10.11 1.55
CA PRO A 51 -2.37 -11.40 1.00
C PRO A 51 -0.88 -11.65 1.23
N SER A 52 -0.51 -12.85 1.70
CA SER A 52 0.87 -13.20 2.07
C SER A 52 1.91 -13.07 0.95
N GLU A 53 1.48 -13.08 -0.31
CA GLU A 53 2.33 -12.93 -1.50
C GLU A 53 2.36 -11.49 -2.05
N ALA A 54 1.65 -10.55 -1.42
CA ALA A 54 1.49 -9.20 -1.95
C ALA A 54 2.84 -8.49 -1.99
N SER A 55 3.56 -8.46 -0.86
CA SER A 55 4.90 -7.89 -0.75
C SER A 55 5.95 -8.57 -1.64
N GLN A 56 5.74 -9.83 -2.04
CA GLN A 56 6.67 -10.56 -2.93
C GLN A 56 6.51 -10.17 -4.40
N THR A 57 5.36 -9.59 -4.76
CA THR A 57 5.00 -9.22 -6.13
C THR A 57 4.80 -7.73 -6.29
N ASP A 58 5.22 -6.96 -5.28
CA ASP A 58 5.05 -5.52 -5.29
C ASP A 58 6.06 -4.83 -6.17
N VAL A 59 5.64 -3.69 -6.71
CA VAL A 59 6.47 -2.79 -7.49
C VAL A 59 6.20 -1.37 -7.05
N LYS A 60 7.16 -0.47 -7.29
CA LYS A 60 6.95 0.96 -7.04
C LYS A 60 5.82 1.49 -7.92
N VAL A 61 4.91 2.25 -7.31
CA VAL A 61 3.72 2.81 -7.97
C VAL A 61 3.56 4.30 -7.67
N ILE A 62 2.82 4.99 -8.53
CA ILE A 62 2.40 6.38 -8.32
C ILE A 62 0.95 6.36 -7.84
N ILE A 63 0.63 7.18 -6.83
CA ILE A 63 -0.73 7.31 -6.30
C ILE A 63 -1.28 8.72 -6.60
N GLU A 64 -2.39 8.80 -7.34
CA GLU A 64 -3.06 10.06 -7.70
C GLU A 64 -4.40 10.18 -6.97
N PRO A 65 -4.83 11.39 -6.53
CA PRO A 65 -4.28 12.73 -6.85
C PRO A 65 -3.10 13.19 -5.97
N GLY A 66 -2.33 12.29 -5.36
CA GLY A 66 -1.13 12.64 -4.58
C GLY A 66 0.07 13.06 -5.43
N GLU A 67 1.10 13.62 -4.79
CA GLU A 67 2.33 14.04 -5.47
C GLU A 67 3.24 12.84 -5.78
N ALA A 68 3.65 12.71 -7.05
CA ALA A 68 4.45 11.59 -7.56
C ALA A 68 5.85 11.44 -6.93
N TRP A 69 6.32 12.43 -6.17
CA TRP A 69 7.64 12.47 -5.55
C TRP A 69 7.64 12.08 -4.05
N GLU A 70 6.48 11.83 -3.44
CA GLU A 70 6.36 11.77 -1.98
C GLU A 70 6.31 10.38 -1.34
N SER A 71 6.33 9.27 -2.07
CA SER A 71 6.35 7.98 -1.36
C SER A 71 6.92 6.81 -2.15
N GLU A 72 7.66 5.96 -1.44
CA GLU A 72 8.04 4.61 -1.86
C GLU A 72 6.83 3.67 -1.86
N ASN A 73 5.69 4.15 -2.38
CA ASN A 73 4.47 3.37 -2.47
C ASN A 73 4.75 2.13 -3.31
N ARG A 74 4.28 1.00 -2.80
CA ARG A 74 4.35 -0.28 -3.50
C ARG A 74 2.98 -0.90 -3.56
N ALA A 75 2.70 -1.58 -4.66
CA ALA A 75 1.49 -2.35 -4.82
C ALA A 75 1.76 -3.61 -5.63
N SER A 76 1.01 -4.66 -5.33
CA SER A 76 0.91 -5.85 -6.18
C SER A 76 -0.23 -5.66 -7.18
N LEU A 77 0.10 -5.62 -8.47
CA LEU A 77 -0.90 -5.63 -9.55
C LEU A 77 -1.68 -6.95 -9.57
N LYS A 78 -0.98 -8.06 -9.29
CA LYS A 78 -1.52 -9.43 -9.33
C LYS A 78 -2.54 -9.65 -8.22
N LEU A 79 -2.21 -9.24 -7.00
CA LEU A 79 -3.06 -9.43 -5.83
C LEU A 79 -3.95 -8.22 -5.52
N MET A 80 -3.82 -7.16 -6.32
CA MET A 80 -4.62 -5.95 -6.23
C MET A 80 -4.58 -5.37 -4.81
N TRP A 81 -3.36 -5.11 -4.33
CA TRP A 81 -3.11 -4.73 -2.94
C TRP A 81 -1.98 -3.71 -2.81
N LEU A 82 -2.15 -2.72 -1.93
CA LEU A 82 -1.11 -1.74 -1.58
C LEU A 82 -0.25 -2.27 -0.40
N THR A 83 1.05 -2.44 -0.63
CA THR A 83 1.99 -3.12 0.29
C THR A 83 3.04 -2.20 0.90
N GLY A 84 3.30 -1.03 0.30
CA GLY A 84 4.31 -0.09 0.79
C GLY A 84 3.83 0.81 1.93
N PRO A 85 4.73 1.58 2.54
CA PRO A 85 4.40 2.48 3.65
C PRO A 85 3.60 3.67 3.12
N GLN A 86 2.46 3.90 3.76
CA GLN A 86 1.48 4.92 3.41
C GLN A 86 1.77 6.26 4.12
N THR A 87 2.54 6.24 5.20
CA THR A 87 2.90 7.43 5.98
C THR A 87 4.37 7.39 6.37
N SER A 88 4.95 8.55 6.73
CA SER A 88 6.31 8.59 7.27
C SER A 88 6.47 7.71 8.52
N ASN A 89 5.42 7.55 9.34
CA ASN A 89 5.44 6.65 10.49
C ASN A 89 5.50 5.18 10.07
N GLU A 90 4.72 4.78 9.07
CA GLU A 90 4.81 3.41 8.54
C GLU A 90 6.17 3.15 7.91
N ARG A 91 6.72 4.14 7.20
CA ARG A 91 8.07 4.05 6.64
C ARG A 91 9.13 3.89 7.73
N LEU A 92 9.08 4.71 8.80
CA LEU A 92 9.98 4.59 9.94
C LEU A 92 9.84 3.24 10.65
N ALA A 93 8.63 2.69 10.73
CA ALA A 93 8.38 1.37 11.30
C ALA A 93 9.00 0.25 10.44
N GLU A 94 8.88 0.33 9.12
CA GLU A 94 9.53 -0.60 8.19
C GLU A 94 11.07 -0.48 8.20
N GLU A 95 11.61 0.74 8.19
CA GLU A 95 13.04 1.02 8.30
C GLU A 95 13.61 0.45 9.62
N SER A 96 12.91 0.65 10.73
CA SER A 96 13.32 0.11 12.04
C SER A 96 13.27 -1.42 12.12
N ASN A 97 12.37 -2.06 11.36
CA ASN A 97 12.28 -3.52 11.29
C ASN A 97 13.34 -4.12 10.34
N SER A 98 13.81 -3.32 9.37
CA SER A 98 14.85 -3.69 8.41
C SER A 98 16.27 -3.64 9.02
N ASP A 99 16.47 -2.85 10.08
CA ASP A 99 17.79 -2.64 10.70
C ASP A 99 18.17 -3.69 11.77
N HIS A 100 17.29 -4.64 12.08
CA HIS A 100 17.55 -5.73 13.06
C HIS A 100 18.20 -6.99 12.44
N GLY A 101 18.84 -6.87 11.27
CA GLY A 101 19.50 -7.99 10.57
C GLY A 101 21.02 -8.05 10.66
N LEU A 102 21.72 -7.04 11.20
CA LEU A 102 23.18 -6.95 11.11
C LEU A 102 23.91 -6.49 12.38
N TYR A 103 23.41 -6.76 13.60
CA TYR A 103 24.26 -6.75 14.80
C TYR A 103 23.79 -7.80 15.81
N GLY A 104 24.21 -9.04 15.60
CA GLY A 104 23.91 -10.15 16.50
C GLY A 104 24.79 -11.38 16.27
N GLY A 105 26.02 -11.20 15.80
CA GLY A 105 27.01 -12.26 15.62
C GLY A 105 28.05 -12.26 16.74
N ILE A 106 27.75 -13.01 17.81
CA ILE A 106 28.60 -13.71 18.81
C ILE A 106 30.02 -13.17 19.10
N GLN A 107 30.32 -12.93 20.39
CA GLN A 107 31.58 -13.42 20.97
C GLN A 107 31.41 -13.91 22.43
N TRP A 108 32.08 -15.05 22.66
CA TRP A 108 32.04 -16.06 23.71
C TRP A 108 32.44 -15.65 25.14
N GLU A 109 31.92 -16.40 26.12
CA GLU A 109 32.69 -16.81 27.33
C GLU A 109 33.05 -18.29 27.21
#